data_AF-L0ADM6-F1
#
_entry.id   AF-L0ADM6-F1
#
_cell.length_a   1.000
_cell.length_b   1.000
_cell.length_c   1.000
_cell.angle_alpha   90.00
_cell.angle_beta   90.00
_cell.angle_gamma   90.00
#
_symmetry.space_group_name_H-M   'P 1'
#
loop_
_entity.id
_entity.type
_entity.pdbx_description
1 polymer ?
#
loop_
_entity_poly.entity_id
_entity_poly.type
_entity_poly.pdbx_seq_one_letter_code
_entity_poly.pdbx_strand_id
1 'polypeptide(L)'
;MTETTWSELEGTELQYRNDSWELTGAVDVGNTGKFLEVEAKKTTDVRKRTVALRFGPDGDSPSVNPGNLDARFDRIEPEPGGQFLVLEDDHRIYRYELQGLVYR
;
A
#
# COMPACT_ATOMS: atom_id res chain seq x y z
N MET A 1 0.73 6.87 13.78
CA MET A 1 0.21 6.46 12.46
C MET A 1 -1.30 6.44 12.60
N THR A 2 -2.03 6.58 11.51
CA THR A 2 -3.49 6.39 11.52
C THR A 2 -3.78 5.03 10.92
N GLU A 3 -4.35 4.13 11.72
CA GLU A 3 -4.75 2.80 11.29
C GLU A 3 -6.08 2.91 10.53
N THR A 4 -6.17 2.26 9.37
CA THR A 4 -7.39 2.20 8.57
C THR A 4 -7.51 0.85 7.88
N THR A 5 -8.67 0.60 7.28
CA THR A 5 -8.93 -0.61 6.51
C THR A 5 -9.52 -0.24 5.17
N TRP A 6 -8.92 -0.75 4.11
CA TRP A 6 -9.43 -0.69 2.74
C TRP A 6 -9.69 -2.12 2.30
N SER A 7 -10.93 -2.57 2.48
CA SER A 7 -11.34 -3.96 2.19
C SER A 7 -11.16 -4.31 0.71
N GLU A 8 -11.15 -3.31 -0.16
CA GLU A 8 -10.90 -3.42 -1.60
C GLU A 8 -9.48 -3.91 -1.93
N LEU A 9 -8.53 -3.76 -1.00
CA LEU A 9 -7.19 -4.32 -1.14
C LEU A 9 -7.15 -5.82 -0.84
N GLU A 10 -8.10 -6.35 -0.06
CA GLU A 10 -8.04 -7.73 0.40
C GLU A 10 -8.02 -8.72 -0.77
N GLY A 11 -7.07 -9.66 -0.76
CA GLY A 11 -6.92 -10.66 -1.82
C GLY A 11 -6.21 -10.14 -3.08
N THR A 12 -5.83 -8.86 -3.13
CA THR A 12 -4.99 -8.33 -4.21
C THR A 12 -3.58 -8.90 -4.07
N GLU A 13 -3.09 -9.55 -5.11
CA GLU A 13 -1.72 -10.09 -5.16
C GLU A 13 -0.76 -9.14 -5.89
N LEU A 14 0.45 -9.01 -5.37
CA LEU A 14 1.56 -8.33 -6.04
C LEU A 14 2.89 -9.06 -5.85
N GLN A 15 3.84 -8.80 -6.74
CA GLN A 15 5.18 -9.36 -6.66
C GLN A 15 6.18 -8.34 -6.12
N TYR A 16 7.00 -8.76 -5.16
CA TYR A 16 8.11 -7.97 -4.64
C TYR A 16 9.26 -8.87 -4.18
N ARG A 17 10.48 -8.57 -4.62
CA ARG A 17 11.71 -9.34 -4.30
C ARG A 17 11.58 -10.85 -4.55
N ASN A 18 11.02 -11.24 -5.70
CA ASN A 18 10.76 -12.63 -6.11
C ASN A 18 9.74 -13.39 -5.25
N ASP A 19 9.05 -12.71 -4.34
CA ASP A 19 7.97 -13.27 -3.55
C ASP A 19 6.63 -12.69 -4.00
N SER A 20 5.57 -13.51 -3.91
CA SER A 20 4.19 -13.06 -4.08
C SER A 20 3.57 -12.77 -2.72
N TRP A 21 2.89 -11.64 -2.64
CA TRP A 21 2.28 -11.09 -1.44
C TRP A 21 0.81 -10.81 -1.71
N GLU A 22 -0.06 -11.32 -0.85
CA GLU A 22 -1.49 -11.02 -0.83
C GLU A 22 -1.75 -9.92 0.19
N LEU A 23 -2.35 -8.82 -0.24
CA LEU A 23 -2.71 -7.71 0.63
C LEU A 23 -3.91 -8.11 1.51
N THR A 24 -3.89 -7.66 2.76
CA THR A 24 -4.91 -8.00 3.77
C THR A 24 -6.01 -6.95 3.92
N GLY A 25 -5.79 -5.75 3.39
CA GLY A 25 -6.66 -4.59 3.59
C GLY A 25 -6.36 -3.75 4.82
N ALA A 26 -5.53 -4.21 5.76
CA ALA A 26 -5.07 -3.39 6.87
C ALA A 26 -3.98 -2.41 6.40
N VAL A 27 -4.16 -1.12 6.69
CA VAL A 27 -3.27 -0.04 6.23
C VAL A 27 -2.96 0.92 7.36
N ASP A 28 -1.68 1.18 7.55
CA ASP A 28 -1.18 2.22 8.43
C ASP A 28 -0.69 3.42 7.64
N VAL A 29 -1.35 4.55 7.85
CA VAL A 29 -0.98 5.81 7.23
C VAL A 29 0.03 6.52 8.13
N GLY A 30 1.20 6.83 7.58
CA GLY A 30 2.21 7.60 8.29
C GLY A 30 1.67 8.94 8.78
N ASN A 31 2.20 9.48 9.88
CA ASN A 31 1.69 10.73 10.50
C ASN A 31 1.69 11.95 9.55
N THR A 32 2.46 11.91 8.47
CA THR A 32 2.56 12.96 7.45
C THR A 32 1.92 12.58 6.12
N GLY A 33 1.36 11.37 6.01
CA GLY A 33 0.86 10.82 4.75
C GLY A 33 1.94 10.43 3.74
N LYS A 34 3.23 10.66 4.05
CA LYS A 34 4.35 10.39 3.16
C LYS A 34 4.73 8.92 3.03
N PHE A 35 4.02 8.04 3.73
CA PHE A 35 4.11 6.62 3.48
C PHE A 35 2.82 5.93 3.94
N LEU A 36 2.56 4.79 3.30
CA LEU A 36 1.49 3.87 3.62
C LEU A 36 2.13 2.51 3.89
N GLU A 37 1.78 1.88 4.99
CA GLU A 37 2.20 0.53 5.33
C GLU A 37 1.00 -0.39 5.18
N VAL A 38 0.96 -1.18 4.12
CA VAL A 38 -0.13 -2.11 3.83
C VAL A 38 0.28 -3.50 4.30
N GLU A 39 -0.49 -4.09 5.19
CA GLU A 39 -0.22 -5.44 5.65
C GLU A 39 -0.46 -6.46 4.53
N ALA A 40 0.49 -7.38 4.38
CA ALA A 40 0.47 -8.42 3.37
C ALA A 40 0.96 -9.77 3.91
N LYS A 41 0.41 -10.84 3.37
CA LYS A 41 0.73 -12.24 3.67
C LYS A 41 1.53 -12.81 2.50
N LYS A 42 2.63 -13.49 2.77
CA LYS A 42 3.36 -14.22 1.73
C LYS A 42 2.53 -15.41 1.25
N THR A 43 2.21 -15.49 -0.04
CA THR A 43 1.33 -16.55 -0.60
C THR A 43 2.07 -17.87 -0.79
N THR A 44 3.38 -17.82 -1.00
CA THR A 44 4.23 -18.99 -1.26
C THR A 44 4.81 -19.66 -0.01
N ASP A 45 4.59 -19.08 1.18
CA ASP A 45 5.18 -19.57 2.42
C ASP A 45 4.14 -20.31 3.30
N VAL A 46 4.45 -21.55 3.65
CA VAL A 46 3.61 -22.42 4.51
C VAL A 46 3.44 -21.82 5.91
N ARG A 47 4.40 -21.01 6.37
CA ARG A 47 4.33 -20.32 7.67
C ARG A 47 3.51 -19.04 7.64
N LYS A 48 3.01 -18.62 6.46
CA LYS A 48 2.19 -17.41 6.25
C LYS A 48 2.75 -16.18 6.97
N ARG A 49 4.02 -15.85 6.70
CA ARG A 49 4.66 -14.68 7.30
C ARG A 49 3.91 -13.41 6.87
N THR A 50 3.46 -12.65 7.85
CA THR A 50 2.87 -11.32 7.65
C THR A 50 3.96 -10.26 7.71
N VAL A 51 3.90 -9.29 6.80
CA VAL A 51 4.77 -8.11 6.77
C VAL A 51 3.94 -6.88 6.42
N ALA A 52 4.50 -5.69 6.62
CA ALA A 52 3.95 -4.48 6.04
C ALA A 52 4.74 -4.08 4.78
N LEU A 53 4.07 -3.97 3.64
CA LEU A 53 4.62 -3.39 2.42
C LEU A 53 4.54 -1.87 2.52
N ARG A 54 5.68 -1.21 2.38
CA ARG A 54 5.79 0.25 2.52
C ARG A 54 5.76 0.92 1.17
N PHE A 55 4.75 1.76 0.98
CA PHE A 55 4.57 2.60 -0.19
C PHE A 55 4.88 4.07 0.16
N GLY A 56 5.55 4.80 -0.73
CA GLY A 56 5.85 6.23 -0.58
C GLY A 56 5.48 7.02 -1.84
N PRO A 57 5.20 8.34 -1.77
CA PRO A 57 4.75 9.11 -2.92
C PRO A 57 5.67 8.97 -4.13
N ASP A 58 5.07 8.76 -5.29
CA ASP A 58 5.79 8.72 -6.57
C ASP A 58 6.11 10.15 -7.03
N GLY A 59 7.40 10.52 -7.02
CA GLY A 59 7.87 11.85 -7.39
C GLY A 59 7.19 12.98 -6.60
N ASP A 60 6.54 13.89 -7.33
CA ASP A 60 5.80 15.04 -6.77
C ASP A 60 4.32 14.72 -6.49
N SER A 61 3.93 13.44 -6.47
CA SER A 61 2.56 13.04 -6.14
C SER A 61 2.13 13.59 -4.78
N PRO A 62 0.89 14.06 -4.64
CA PRO A 62 0.39 14.54 -3.37
C PRO A 62 0.40 13.40 -2.34
N SER A 63 0.46 13.76 -1.06
CA SER A 63 0.27 12.82 0.04
C SER A 63 -1.14 12.92 0.61
N VAL A 64 -1.67 11.80 1.10
CA VAL A 64 -2.97 11.77 1.76
C VAL A 64 -2.87 12.50 3.09
N ASN A 65 -3.95 13.14 3.52
CA ASN A 65 -3.98 13.78 4.83
C ASN A 65 -4.38 12.73 5.89
N PRO A 66 -3.50 12.33 6.83
CA PRO A 66 -3.83 11.30 7.81
C PRO A 66 -4.90 11.73 8.83
N GLY A 67 -5.11 13.04 8.97
CA GLY A 67 -6.18 13.60 9.81
C GLY A 67 -7.54 13.63 9.11
N ASN A 68 -7.58 13.42 7.78
CA ASN A 68 -8.80 13.33 6.99
C ASN A 68 -8.58 12.40 5.78
N LEU A 69 -8.84 11.10 5.98
CA LEU A 69 -8.64 10.03 5.00
C LEU A 69 -9.89 9.86 4.12
N ASP A 70 -10.12 10.80 3.22
CA ASP A 70 -11.18 10.71 2.21
C ASP A 70 -10.77 9.85 1.00
N ALA A 71 -9.48 9.83 0.68
CA ALA A 71 -8.93 9.02 -0.39
C ALA A 71 -9.16 7.52 -0.14
N ARG A 72 -9.62 6.82 -1.17
CA ARG A 72 -9.88 5.38 -1.18
C ARG A 72 -8.95 4.67 -2.14
N PHE A 73 -8.80 3.37 -1.93
CA PHE A 73 -8.10 2.53 -2.88
C PHE A 73 -8.81 2.53 -4.23
N ASP A 74 -8.06 2.78 -5.30
CA ASP A 74 -8.52 2.59 -6.68
C ASP A 74 -7.95 1.29 -7.25
N ARG A 75 -6.60 1.19 -7.35
CA ARG A 75 -5.93 0.04 -7.96
C ARG A 75 -4.46 -0.12 -7.59
N ILE A 76 -3.92 -1.30 -7.91
CA ILE A 76 -2.47 -1.55 -8.01
C ILE A 76 -2.05 -1.47 -9.48
N GLU A 77 -1.06 -0.65 -9.79
CA GLU A 77 -0.47 -0.57 -11.13
C GLU A 77 0.88 -1.29 -11.15
N PRO A 78 1.01 -2.37 -11.93
CA PRO A 78 2.31 -2.96 -12.22
C PRO A 78 2.98 -2.17 -13.37
N GLU A 79 4.16 -1.64 -13.13
CA GLU A 79 4.99 -1.00 -14.16
C GLU A 79 6.36 -1.68 -14.29
N PRO A 80 7.08 -1.49 -15.41
CA PRO A 80 8.43 -2.02 -15.59
C PRO A 80 9.43 -1.60 -14.48
N GLY A 81 9.14 -0.51 -13.76
CA GLY A 81 9.98 0.02 -12.69
C GLY A 81 9.57 -0.34 -11.26
N GLY A 82 8.33 -0.82 -11.03
CA GLY A 82 7.81 -0.98 -9.68
C GLY A 82 6.34 -1.35 -9.59
N GLN A 83 5.84 -1.45 -8.36
CA GLN A 83 4.42 -1.62 -8.06
C GLN A 83 3.92 -0.32 -7.44
N PHE A 84 2.79 0.20 -7.93
CA PHE A 84 2.22 1.44 -7.42
C PHE A 84 0.85 1.21 -6.82
N LEU A 85 0.62 1.77 -5.64
CA LEU A 85 -0.67 1.86 -4.98
C LEU A 85 -1.30 3.20 -5.35
N VAL A 86 -2.44 3.14 -6.05
CA VAL A 86 -3.18 4.32 -6.48
C VAL A 86 -4.40 4.49 -5.58
N LEU A 87 -4.52 5.70 -5.02
CA LEU A 87 -5.68 6.13 -4.27
C LEU A 87 -6.35 7.30 -5.00
N GLU A 88 -7.66 7.43 -4.83
CA GLU A 88 -8.42 8.53 -5.42
C GLU A 88 -9.42 9.11 -4.39
N ASP A 89 -9.61 10.41 -4.44
CA ASP A 89 -10.78 11.10 -3.89
C ASP A 89 -11.50 11.87 -5.02
N ASP A 90 -12.61 12.52 -4.71
CA ASP A 90 -13.44 13.26 -5.70
C ASP A 90 -12.67 14.36 -6.49
N HIS A 91 -11.45 14.69 -6.10
CA HIS A 91 -10.67 15.79 -6.63
C HIS A 91 -9.25 15.43 -7.07
N ARG A 92 -8.67 14.34 -6.55
CA ARG A 92 -7.23 14.05 -6.67
C ARG A 92 -6.92 12.56 -6.72
N ILE A 93 -5.88 12.26 -7.50
CA ILE A 93 -5.22 10.96 -7.52
C ILE A 93 -3.92 11.05 -6.72
N TYR A 94 -3.68 10.07 -5.87
CA TYR A 94 -2.47 9.91 -5.08
C TYR A 94 -1.79 8.62 -5.51
N ARG A 95 -0.52 8.72 -5.88
CA ARG A 95 0.26 7.57 -6.35
C ARG A 95 1.42 7.30 -5.40
N TYR A 96 1.52 6.06 -4.94
CA TYR A 96 2.59 5.64 -4.06
C TYR A 96 3.34 4.45 -4.64
N GLU A 97 4.65 4.58 -4.81
CA GLU A 97 5.54 3.51 -5.22
C GLU A 97 5.87 2.57 -4.05
N LEU A 98 5.93 1.27 -4.31
CA LEU A 98 6.41 0.26 -3.37
C LEU A 98 7.93 0.41 -3.14
N GLN A 99 8.31 0.90 -1.97
CA GLN A 99 9.70 1.20 -1.62
C GLN A 99 10.37 0.07 -0.81
N GLY A 100 9.58 -0.76 -0.12
CA GLY A 100 10.16 -1.76 0.79
C GLY A 100 9.16 -2.63 1.51
N LEU A 101 9.69 -3.47 2.40
CA LEU A 101 8.93 -4.27 3.35
C LEU A 101 9.47 -4.03 4.76
N VAL A 102 8.57 -4.05 5.74
CA VAL A 102 8.84 -3.86 7.16
C VAL A 102 8.37 -5.12 7.90
N TYR A 103 9.25 -5.68 8.71
CA TYR A 103 8.91 -6.80 9.58
C TYR A 103 8.29 -6.28 10.87
N ARG A 104 7.15 -6.84 11.24
CA ARG A 104 6.47 -6.64 12.53
C ARG A 104 6.72 -7.83 13.44
#